data_AF-A0AAW5K395-F1
#
_entry.id   AF-A0AAW5K395-F1
#
_cell.length_a   1.000
_cell.length_b   1.000
_cell.length_c   1.000
_cell.angle_alpha   90.00
_cell.angle_beta   90.00
_cell.angle_gamma   90.00
#
_symmetry.space_group_name_H-M   'P 1'
#
loop_
_entity.id
_entity.type
_entity.pdbx_description
1 polymer ?
#
loop_
_entity_poly.entity_id
_entity_poly.type
_entity_poly.pdbx_seq_one_letter_code
_entity_poly.pdbx_strand_id
1 'polypeptide(L)'
;MQQTIERIDRLMAPMLNDEQTSELHTVLVACLTEKGGNPRGPETMTECIDLFLAAKKLEGCSERSLRYYATTLSRFATEISKPAHDITTDDIRDYLTRYSRDGRVGKTTIDNIRRVISSCFSWLEEEDYIYKSPVRRIKKIRTSRTLKPVYSDESLEQLRDSCKETGSARKVAHFGSWPSMER
;
A
#
# COMPACT_ATOMS: atom_id res chain seq x y z
N MET A 1 -37.65 12.73 -0.38
CA MET A 1 -36.41 12.47 -1.15
C MET A 1 -36.73 12.11 -2.60
N GLN A 2 -37.74 11.28 -2.88
CA GLN A 2 -38.21 10.97 -4.25
C GLN A 2 -38.51 12.20 -5.13
N GLN A 3 -39.27 13.18 -4.61
CA GLN A 3 -39.59 14.42 -5.35
C GLN A 3 -38.37 15.26 -5.72
N THR A 4 -37.26 15.14 -4.97
CA THR A 4 -36.01 15.84 -5.26
C THR A 4 -35.29 15.20 -6.43
N ILE A 5 -35.27 13.85 -6.49
CA ILE A 5 -34.65 13.08 -7.57
C ILE A 5 -35.35 13.38 -8.90
N GLU A 6 -36.68 13.26 -8.94
CA GLU A 6 -37.47 13.53 -10.15
C GLU A 6 -37.32 14.96 -10.67
N ARG A 7 -37.12 15.93 -9.76
CA ARG A 7 -36.85 17.32 -10.12
C ARG A 7 -35.47 17.47 -10.78
N ILE A 8 -34.45 16.80 -10.25
CA ILE A 8 -33.09 16.83 -10.82
C ILE A 8 -33.08 16.16 -12.20
N ASP A 9 -33.72 15.00 -12.34
CA ASP A 9 -33.80 14.28 -13.62
C ASP A 9 -34.43 15.14 -14.71
N ARG A 10 -35.55 15.82 -14.41
CA ARG A 10 -36.22 16.70 -15.38
C ARG A 10 -35.34 17.88 -15.80
N LEU A 11 -34.56 18.44 -14.88
CA LEU A 11 -33.68 19.58 -15.18
C LEU A 11 -32.45 19.16 -15.98
N MET A 12 -31.98 17.92 -15.80
CA MET A 12 -30.80 17.38 -16.49
C MET A 12 -31.12 16.68 -17.82
N ALA A 13 -32.38 16.28 -18.05
CA ALA A 13 -32.85 15.64 -19.27
C ALA A 13 -32.40 16.29 -20.60
N PRO A 14 -32.37 17.62 -20.78
CA PRO A 14 -31.90 18.21 -22.04
C PRO A 14 -30.36 18.22 -22.19
N MET A 15 -29.60 17.89 -21.14
CA MET A 15 -28.14 17.96 -21.12
C MET A 15 -27.46 16.59 -21.20
N LEU A 16 -28.20 15.51 -21.01
CA LEU A 16 -27.68 14.14 -20.90
C LEU A 16 -28.34 13.25 -21.95
N ASN A 17 -27.61 12.23 -22.40
CA ASN A 17 -28.19 11.15 -23.19
C ASN A 17 -28.90 10.12 -22.29
N ASP A 18 -29.58 9.14 -22.89
CA ASP A 18 -30.36 8.14 -22.14
C ASP A 18 -29.49 7.31 -21.18
N GLU A 19 -28.27 6.97 -21.57
CA GLU A 19 -27.32 6.21 -20.75
C GLU A 19 -26.85 7.03 -19.53
N GLN A 20 -26.50 8.29 -19.75
CA GLN A 20 -26.10 9.24 -18.70
C GLN A 20 -27.26 9.58 -17.75
N THR A 21 -28.49 9.65 -18.27
CA THR A 21 -29.70 9.95 -17.47
C THR A 21 -30.05 8.77 -16.58
N SER A 22 -30.04 7.55 -17.13
CA SER A 22 -30.19 6.31 -16.36
C SER A 22 -29.15 6.23 -15.26
N GLU A 23 -27.93 6.65 -15.57
CA GLU A 23 -26.85 6.60 -14.61
C GLU A 23 -26.97 7.62 -13.49
N LEU A 24 -27.26 8.88 -13.83
CA LEU A 24 -27.53 9.92 -12.85
C LEU A 24 -28.66 9.49 -11.90
N HIS A 25 -29.75 8.94 -12.43
CA HIS A 25 -30.87 8.47 -11.64
C HIS A 25 -30.46 7.36 -10.64
N THR A 26 -29.65 6.40 -11.10
CA THR A 26 -29.13 5.32 -10.25
C THR A 26 -28.31 5.86 -9.07
N VAL A 27 -27.40 6.79 -9.34
CA VAL A 27 -26.58 7.45 -8.30
C VAL A 27 -27.43 8.28 -7.36
N LEU A 28 -28.39 9.05 -7.88
CA LEU A 28 -29.29 9.87 -7.06
C LEU A 28 -30.14 9.01 -6.12
N VAL A 29 -30.68 7.90 -6.60
CA VAL A 29 -31.44 6.97 -5.76
C VAL A 29 -30.54 6.37 -4.68
N ALA A 30 -29.34 5.93 -5.03
CA ALA A 30 -28.40 5.35 -4.06
C ALA A 30 -27.92 6.36 -3.00
N CYS A 31 -27.62 7.60 -3.38
CA CYS A 31 -27.15 8.63 -2.45
C CYS A 31 -28.27 9.27 -1.62
N LEU A 32 -29.50 9.38 -2.16
CA LEU A 32 -30.61 10.11 -1.54
C LEU A 32 -31.69 9.21 -0.95
N THR A 33 -31.58 7.89 -1.06
CA THR A 33 -32.41 6.97 -0.27
C THR A 33 -31.54 6.26 0.75
N GLU A 34 -32.09 5.88 1.91
CA GLU A 34 -31.34 5.37 3.07
C GLU A 34 -30.48 4.11 2.80
N LYS A 35 -30.52 3.56 1.58
CA LYS A 35 -29.50 2.65 1.04
C LYS A 35 -28.28 3.44 0.59
N GLY A 36 -27.60 4.10 1.53
CA GLY A 36 -26.41 4.93 1.32
C GLY A 36 -25.16 4.17 0.86
N GLY A 37 -25.31 3.30 -0.13
CA GLY A 37 -24.25 2.53 -0.77
C GLY A 37 -23.87 3.13 -2.11
N ASN A 38 -22.60 3.01 -2.49
CA ASN A 38 -22.15 3.38 -3.82
C ASN A 38 -22.68 2.32 -4.81
N PRO A 39 -23.51 2.67 -5.81
CA PRO A 39 -24.08 1.68 -6.72
C PRO A 39 -23.04 1.03 -7.65
N ARG A 40 -21.78 1.49 -7.66
CA ARG A 40 -20.79 1.16 -8.69
C ARG A 40 -19.37 0.86 -8.20
N GLY A 41 -19.12 0.75 -6.91
CA GLY A 41 -17.75 0.52 -6.44
C GLY A 41 -17.65 0.05 -5.01
N PRO A 42 -16.45 -0.40 -4.61
CA PRO A 42 -16.17 -0.82 -3.24
C PRO A 42 -16.51 0.32 -2.27
N GLU A 43 -17.31 0.01 -1.26
CA GLU A 43 -17.72 0.96 -0.21
C GLU A 43 -16.63 1.10 0.85
N THR A 44 -15.88 0.01 1.08
CA THR A 44 -14.87 -0.06 2.12
C THR A 44 -13.46 -0.11 1.54
N MET A 45 -12.49 0.40 2.31
CA MET A 45 -11.07 0.22 1.97
C MET A 45 -10.70 -1.28 1.87
N THR A 46 -11.36 -2.15 2.63
CA THR A 46 -11.09 -3.60 2.59
C THR A 46 -11.45 -4.19 1.24
N GLU A 47 -12.61 -3.85 0.68
CA GLU A 47 -13.03 -4.29 -0.65
C GLU A 47 -12.09 -3.76 -1.73
N CYS A 48 -11.66 -2.50 -1.64
CA CYS A 48 -10.63 -1.94 -2.51
C CYS A 48 -9.33 -2.77 -2.48
N ILE A 49 -8.91 -3.20 -1.30
CA ILE A 49 -7.70 -4.01 -1.12
C ILE A 49 -7.86 -5.39 -1.74
N ASP A 50 -9.02 -6.03 -1.58
CA ASP A 50 -9.27 -7.36 -2.14
C ASP A 50 -9.24 -7.35 -3.67
N LEU A 51 -9.88 -6.36 -4.29
CA LEU A 51 -9.84 -6.17 -5.74
C LEU A 51 -8.41 -5.87 -6.23
N PHE A 52 -7.69 -5.00 -5.53
CA PHE A 52 -6.29 -4.70 -5.83
C PHE A 52 -5.40 -5.96 -5.76
N LEU A 53 -5.57 -6.80 -4.74
CA LEU A 53 -4.80 -8.03 -4.58
C LEU A 53 -5.14 -9.06 -5.67
N ALA A 54 -6.41 -9.16 -6.07
CA ALA A 54 -6.83 -10.01 -7.17
C ALA A 54 -6.17 -9.57 -8.49
N ALA A 55 -6.14 -8.26 -8.77
CA ALA A 55 -5.45 -7.70 -9.94
C ALA A 55 -3.94 -8.00 -9.89
N LYS A 56 -3.28 -7.76 -8.75
CA LYS A 56 -1.84 -8.05 -8.59
C LYS A 56 -1.51 -9.53 -8.74
N LYS A 57 -2.43 -10.42 -8.38
CA LYS A 57 -2.28 -11.86 -8.60
C LYS A 57 -2.31 -12.21 -10.08
N LEU A 58 -3.19 -11.58 -10.86
CA LEU A 58 -3.26 -11.76 -12.32
C LEU A 58 -2.02 -11.18 -13.03
N GLU A 59 -1.44 -10.11 -12.51
CA GLU A 59 -0.15 -9.57 -12.99
C GLU A 59 1.06 -10.50 -12.76
N GLY A 60 0.88 -11.61 -12.02
CA GLY A 60 1.95 -12.58 -11.74
C GLY A 60 2.83 -12.19 -10.55
N CYS A 61 2.34 -11.36 -9.62
CA CYS A 61 3.07 -11.08 -8.38
C CYS A 61 3.29 -12.37 -7.56
N SER A 62 4.47 -12.49 -6.94
CA SER A 62 4.75 -13.63 -6.06
C SER A 62 3.81 -13.67 -4.86
N GLU A 63 3.49 -14.87 -4.37
CA GLU A 63 2.69 -15.08 -3.15
C GLU A 63 3.29 -14.37 -1.91
N ARG A 64 4.62 -14.25 -1.85
CA ARG A 64 5.30 -13.49 -0.80
C ARG A 64 4.95 -12.01 -0.88
N SER A 65 4.98 -11.43 -2.08
CA SER A 65 4.65 -10.03 -2.32
C SER A 65 3.18 -9.74 -2.05
N LEU A 66 2.27 -10.63 -2.47
CA LEU A 66 0.83 -10.51 -2.21
C LEU A 66 0.53 -10.51 -0.71
N ARG A 67 1.13 -11.43 0.07
CA ARG A 67 1.00 -11.43 1.53
C ARG A 67 1.53 -10.15 2.18
N TYR A 68 2.66 -9.64 1.67
CA TYR A 68 3.22 -8.39 2.16
C TYR A 68 2.29 -7.20 1.88
N TYR A 69 1.70 -7.14 0.68
CA TYR A 69 0.72 -6.10 0.34
C TYR A 69 -0.53 -6.21 1.21
N ALA A 70 -1.11 -7.40 1.34
CA ALA A 70 -2.30 -7.64 2.14
C ALA A 70 -2.10 -7.19 3.59
N THR A 71 -1.06 -7.69 4.26
CA THR A 71 -0.78 -7.34 5.66
C THR A 71 -0.51 -5.85 5.87
N THR A 72 0.20 -5.20 4.93
CA THR A 72 0.50 -3.77 5.00
C THR A 72 -0.75 -2.92 4.79
N LEU A 73 -1.58 -3.26 3.81
CA LEU A 73 -2.78 -2.51 3.45
C LEU A 73 -3.93 -2.74 4.45
N SER A 74 -4.12 -3.97 4.95
CA SER A 74 -5.12 -4.24 5.98
C SER A 74 -4.81 -3.43 7.25
N ARG A 75 -3.54 -3.37 7.67
CA ARG A 75 -3.16 -2.54 8.82
C ARG A 75 -3.42 -1.06 8.59
N PHE A 76 -3.10 -0.56 7.39
CA PHE A 76 -3.41 0.81 7.00
C PHE A 76 -4.93 1.10 7.04
N ALA A 77 -5.75 0.19 6.51
CA ALA A 77 -7.20 0.31 6.51
C ALA A 77 -7.78 0.37 7.93
N THR A 78 -7.32 -0.51 8.82
CA THR A 78 -7.75 -0.55 10.22
C THR A 78 -7.36 0.72 10.99
N GLU A 79 -6.17 1.28 10.74
CA GLU A 79 -5.68 2.46 11.45
C GLU A 79 -6.27 3.79 10.96
N ILE A 80 -6.73 3.86 9.70
CA ILE A 80 -7.36 5.06 9.14
C ILE A 80 -8.88 5.03 9.31
N SER A 81 -9.51 3.86 9.17
CA SER A 81 -10.96 3.66 9.34
C SER A 81 -11.82 4.63 8.50
N LYS A 82 -11.40 4.92 7.26
CA LYS A 82 -12.12 5.74 6.28
C LYS A 82 -12.26 4.98 4.96
N PRO A 83 -13.31 5.24 4.17
CA PRO A 83 -13.41 4.72 2.82
C PRO A 83 -12.32 5.32 1.91
N ALA A 84 -11.98 4.62 0.83
CA ALA A 84 -10.85 5.01 -0.02
C ALA A 84 -10.95 6.41 -0.64
N HIS A 85 -12.17 6.85 -0.96
CA HIS A 85 -12.45 8.17 -1.55
C HIS A 85 -12.27 9.34 -0.57
N ASP A 86 -12.39 9.10 0.73
CA ASP A 86 -12.26 10.12 1.78
C ASP A 86 -10.84 10.26 2.33
N ILE A 87 -9.91 9.39 1.91
CA ILE A 87 -8.55 9.40 2.43
C ILE A 87 -7.75 10.54 1.80
N THR A 88 -7.25 11.43 2.64
CA THR A 88 -6.48 12.59 2.23
C THR A 88 -4.98 12.34 2.26
N THR A 89 -4.20 13.22 1.63
CA THR A 89 -2.73 13.17 1.74
C THR A 89 -2.25 13.29 3.18
N ASP A 90 -2.93 14.07 4.03
CA ASP A 90 -2.52 14.29 5.42
C ASP A 90 -2.77 13.06 6.28
N ASP A 91 -3.87 12.33 6.06
CA ASP A 91 -4.12 11.04 6.72
C ASP A 91 -2.95 10.06 6.51
N ILE A 92 -2.41 10.02 5.28
CA ILE A 92 -1.28 9.15 4.94
C ILE A 92 0.02 9.67 5.55
N ARG A 93 0.24 11.00 5.60
CA ARG A 93 1.41 11.58 6.28
C ARG A 93 1.40 11.28 7.77
N ASP A 94 0.26 11.40 8.41
CA ASP A 94 0.09 11.14 9.84
C ASP A 94 0.27 9.65 10.14
N TYR A 95 -0.29 8.77 9.31
CA TYR A 95 -0.02 7.34 9.36
C TYR A 95 1.48 7.03 9.28
N LEU A 96 2.18 7.52 8.26
CA LEU A 96 3.62 7.25 8.10
C LEU A 96 4.47 7.89 9.21
N THR A 97 4.05 9.03 9.75
CA THR A 97 4.74 9.72 10.85
C THR A 97 4.64 8.94 12.16
N ARG A 98 3.49 8.31 12.43
CA ARG A 98 3.31 7.42 13.60
C ARG A 98 4.36 6.29 13.59
N TYR A 99 4.56 5.64 12.44
CA TYR A 99 5.61 4.63 12.28
C TYR A 99 7.03 5.17 12.49
N SER A 100 7.28 6.44 12.15
CA SER A 100 8.57 7.07 12.38
C SER A 100 8.82 7.38 13.86
N ARG A 101 7.77 7.61 14.65
CA ARG A 101 7.86 7.95 16.09
C ARG A 101 8.08 6.73 16.97
N ASP A 102 7.57 5.57 16.57
CA ASP A 102 7.69 4.33 17.33
C ASP A 102 9.14 3.82 17.47
N GLY A 103 10.10 4.39 16.72
CA GLY A 103 11.54 4.18 16.85
C GLY A 103 12.05 2.78 16.49
N ARG A 104 11.17 1.79 16.43
CA ARG A 104 11.47 0.38 16.10
C ARG A 104 11.53 0.11 14.59
N VAL A 105 11.07 1.06 13.77
CA VAL A 105 10.88 0.87 12.33
C VAL A 105 11.87 1.76 11.56
N GLY A 106 12.74 1.15 10.76
CA GLY A 106 13.72 1.87 9.95
C GLY A 106 13.09 2.67 8.82
N LYS A 107 13.76 3.75 8.39
CA LYS A 107 13.31 4.62 7.27
C LYS A 107 13.01 3.84 5.98
N THR A 108 13.76 2.76 5.72
CA THR A 108 13.52 1.85 4.59
C THR A 108 12.14 1.20 4.66
N THR A 109 11.73 0.73 5.85
CA THR A 109 10.44 0.08 6.06
C THR A 109 9.31 1.06 5.84
N ILE A 110 9.45 2.31 6.31
CA ILE A 110 8.45 3.35 6.09
C ILE A 110 8.33 3.69 4.60
N ASP A 111 9.46 3.79 3.87
CA ASP A 111 9.41 3.99 2.41
C ASP A 111 8.77 2.79 1.69
N ASN A 112 9.02 1.56 2.14
CA ASN A 112 8.36 0.38 1.59
C ASN A 112 6.84 0.41 1.81
N ILE A 113 6.38 0.75 3.02
CA ILE A 113 4.95 0.93 3.31
C ILE A 113 4.36 2.02 2.41
N ARG A 114 5.02 3.18 2.29
CA ARG A 114 4.60 4.25 1.36
C ARG A 114 4.48 3.75 -0.08
N ARG A 115 5.41 2.90 -0.56
CA ARG A 115 5.36 2.33 -1.92
C ARG A 115 4.17 1.38 -2.10
N VAL A 116 3.86 0.56 -1.12
CA VAL A 116 2.67 -0.32 -1.15
C VAL A 116 1.40 0.51 -1.20
N ILE A 117 1.28 1.52 -0.33
CA ILE A 117 0.13 2.44 -0.32
C ILE A 117 0.03 3.16 -1.68
N SER A 118 1.15 3.66 -2.21
CA SER A 118 1.18 4.31 -3.53
C SER A 118 0.70 3.38 -4.64
N SER A 119 1.12 2.11 -4.63
CA SER A 119 0.72 1.11 -5.63
C SER A 119 -0.80 0.88 -5.59
N CYS A 120 -1.37 0.73 -4.39
CA CYS A 120 -2.81 0.56 -4.21
C CYS A 120 -3.59 1.78 -4.71
N PHE A 121 -3.27 2.99 -4.23
CA PHE A 121 -4.01 4.20 -4.63
C PHE A 121 -3.82 4.60 -6.09
N SER A 122 -2.70 4.22 -6.73
CA SER A 122 -2.55 4.38 -8.17
C SER A 122 -3.49 3.44 -8.93
N TRP A 123 -3.59 2.18 -8.52
CA TRP A 123 -4.52 1.24 -9.13
C TRP A 123 -5.98 1.67 -8.93
N LEU A 124 -6.35 2.18 -7.74
CA LEU A 124 -7.70 2.71 -7.48
C LEU A 124 -8.05 3.93 -8.34
N GLU A 125 -7.06 4.74 -8.71
CA GLU A 125 -7.25 5.88 -9.62
C GLU A 125 -7.37 5.41 -11.07
N GLU A 126 -6.67 4.34 -11.46
CA GLU A 126 -6.75 3.74 -12.80
C GLU A 126 -8.09 3.03 -13.06
N GLU A 127 -8.70 2.45 -12.03
CA GLU A 127 -10.02 1.80 -12.08
C GLU A 127 -11.19 2.76 -11.80
N ASP A 128 -10.94 4.08 -11.78
CA ASP A 128 -11.93 5.13 -11.54
C ASP A 128 -12.67 5.04 -10.18
N TYR A 129 -12.15 4.30 -9.19
CA TYR A 129 -12.72 4.23 -7.84
C TYR A 129 -12.47 5.49 -7.01
N ILE A 130 -11.44 6.26 -7.35
CA ILE A 130 -11.14 7.57 -6.75
C ILE A 130 -10.80 8.57 -7.84
N TYR A 131 -11.15 9.84 -7.62
CA TYR A 131 -10.86 10.90 -8.59
C TYR A 131 -9.36 11.19 -8.75
N LYS A 132 -8.60 11.18 -7.65
CA LYS A 132 -7.15 11.45 -7.63
C LYS A 132 -6.46 10.70 -6.51
N SER A 133 -5.28 10.14 -6.80
CA SER A 133 -4.47 9.47 -5.77
C SER A 133 -3.91 10.46 -4.73
N PRO A 134 -4.22 10.30 -3.43
CA PRO A 134 -3.75 11.16 -2.34
C PRO A 134 -2.23 11.03 -2.09
N VAL A 135 -1.61 9.94 -2.58
CA VAL A 135 -0.18 9.63 -2.37
C VAL A 135 0.72 10.41 -3.33
N ARG A 136 0.18 10.95 -4.44
CA ARG A 136 0.96 11.70 -5.46
C ARG A 136 1.81 12.83 -4.88
N ARG A 137 1.36 13.44 -3.76
CA ARG A 137 2.04 14.58 -3.09
C ARG A 137 3.05 14.16 -2.02
N ILE A 138 3.25 12.86 -1.78
CA ILE A 138 4.14 12.34 -0.75
C ILE A 138 5.50 11.97 -1.36
N LYS A 139 6.51 12.81 -1.08
CA LYS A 139 7.87 12.61 -1.57
C LYS A 139 8.51 11.35 -0.96
N LYS A 140 9.44 10.76 -1.70
CA LYS A 140 10.28 9.65 -1.24
C LYS A 140 10.92 9.98 0.11
N ILE A 141 10.84 9.04 1.05
CA ILE A 141 11.48 9.19 2.36
C ILE A 141 12.99 8.99 2.16
N ARG A 142 13.80 9.98 2.56
CA ARG A 142 15.26 9.92 2.40
C ARG A 142 15.85 8.89 3.38
N THR A 143 16.24 7.75 2.85
CA THR A 143 17.03 6.74 3.56
C THR A 143 18.52 6.99 3.29
N SER A 144 19.34 7.12 4.33
CA SER A 144 20.80 7.03 4.19
C SER A 144 21.13 5.63 3.69
N ARG A 145 21.63 5.52 2.45
CA ARG A 145 22.08 4.24 1.89
C ARG A 145 23.30 3.81 2.70
N THR A 146 23.16 2.84 3.59
CA THR A 146 24.32 2.12 4.10
C THR A 146 24.93 1.43 2.89
N LEU A 147 26.04 1.97 2.38
CA LEU A 147 26.83 1.29 1.37
C LEU A 147 27.19 -0.05 1.99
N LYS A 148 26.71 -1.15 1.39
CA LYS A 148 27.30 -2.45 1.72
C LYS A 148 28.79 -2.30 1.39
N PRO A 149 29.70 -2.60 2.32
CA PRO A 149 31.12 -2.53 2.02
C PRO A 149 31.36 -3.37 0.77
N VAL A 150 32.08 -2.80 -0.19
CA VAL A 150 32.60 -3.59 -1.30
C VAL A 150 33.53 -4.60 -0.64
N TYR A 151 33.25 -5.89 -0.82
CA TYR A 151 34.15 -6.92 -0.34
C TYR A 151 35.51 -6.65 -0.99
N SER A 152 36.52 -6.38 -0.18
CA SER A 152 37.90 -6.31 -0.66
C SER A 152 38.32 -7.72 -1.12
N ASP A 153 39.30 -7.79 -2.02
CA ASP A 153 39.78 -9.09 -2.53
C ASP A 153 40.22 -10.01 -1.38
N GLU A 154 40.74 -9.46 -0.27
CA GLU A 154 41.08 -10.23 0.93
C GLU A 154 39.86 -10.85 1.62
N SER A 155 38.77 -10.10 1.73
CA SER A 155 37.52 -10.62 2.32
C SER A 155 36.83 -11.66 1.45
N LEU A 156 37.04 -11.61 0.12
CA LEU A 156 36.59 -12.63 -0.82
C LEU A 156 37.42 -13.92 -0.72
N GLU A 157 38.75 -13.81 -0.58
CA GLU A 157 39.61 -15.01 -0.42
C GLU A 157 39.36 -15.69 0.94
N GLN A 158 39.10 -14.93 2.00
CA GLN A 158 38.69 -15.49 3.30
C GLN A 158 37.37 -16.28 3.22
N LEU A 159 36.37 -15.77 2.48
CA LEU A 159 35.12 -16.48 2.22
C LEU A 159 35.35 -17.74 1.38
N ARG A 160 36.28 -17.69 0.44
CA ARG A 160 36.64 -18.80 -0.43
C ARG A 160 37.35 -19.91 0.36
N ASP A 161 38.28 -19.56 1.24
CA ASP A 161 39.00 -20.51 2.09
C ASP A 161 38.07 -21.15 3.12
N SER A 162 37.16 -20.35 3.70
CA SER A 162 36.10 -20.87 4.59
C SER A 162 35.20 -21.89 3.90
N CYS A 163 34.95 -21.75 2.59
CA CYS A 163 34.18 -22.74 1.81
C CYS A 163 35.03 -23.97 1.44
N LYS A 164 36.32 -23.84 1.14
CA LYS A 164 37.22 -24.97 0.85
C LYS A 164 37.38 -25.88 2.07
N GLU A 165 37.33 -25.32 3.28
CA GLU A 165 37.44 -26.06 4.54
C GLU A 165 36.20 -26.95 4.82
N THR A 166 35.06 -26.67 4.16
CA THR A 166 33.81 -27.46 4.33
C THR A 166 33.75 -28.76 3.50
N GLY A 167 34.83 -29.10 2.79
CA GLY A 167 34.99 -30.38 2.09
C GLY A 167 35.31 -31.58 2.99
N SER A 168 35.46 -31.40 4.31
CA SER A 168 35.64 -32.50 5.25
C SER A 168 34.72 -32.31 6.46
N ALA A 169 33.99 -33.36 6.78
CA ALA A 169 33.01 -33.38 7.84
C ALA A 169 33.56 -32.91 9.20
N ARG A 170 32.71 -32.17 9.93
CA ARG A 170 32.67 -32.08 11.40
C ARG A 170 33.70 -31.14 12.08
N LYS A 171 33.22 -29.94 12.47
CA LYS A 171 33.07 -29.52 13.90
C LYS A 171 32.45 -28.12 13.98
N VAL A 172 31.15 -28.07 14.25
CA VAL A 172 30.54 -26.92 14.92
C VAL A 172 30.90 -27.06 16.40
N ALA A 173 31.96 -26.40 16.83
CA ALA A 173 32.28 -26.20 18.24
C ALA A 173 33.29 -25.07 18.39
N HIS A 174 32.80 -23.82 18.40
CA HIS A 174 33.16 -22.80 19.38
C HIS A 174 32.45 -21.49 19.00
N PHE A 175 31.20 -21.36 19.42
CA PHE A 175 30.65 -20.05 19.74
C PHE A 175 31.28 -19.66 21.09
N GLY A 176 32.21 -18.72 21.07
CA GLY A 176 32.81 -18.21 22.30
C GLY A 176 34.09 -17.44 22.03
N SER A 177 33.98 -16.17 21.68
CA SER A 177 34.46 -15.08 22.53
C SER A 177 34.24 -13.75 21.82
N TRP A 178 33.34 -12.95 22.35
CA TRP A 178 33.19 -11.54 22.02
C TRP A 178 34.41 -10.80 22.61
N PRO A 179 35.20 -10.04 21.85
CA PRO A 179 36.34 -9.33 22.43
C PRO A 179 35.83 -8.17 23.30
N SER A 180 36.15 -8.22 24.60
CA SER A 180 36.09 -7.07 25.50
C SER A 180 37.03 -5.99 24.98
N MET A 181 36.47 -4.81 24.74
CA MET A 181 37.18 -3.55 24.77
C MET A 181 37.70 -3.29 26.19
N GLU A 182 39.01 -3.24 26.37
CA GLU A 182 39.67 -2.48 27.42
C GLU A 182 41.08 -2.10 26.94
N ARG A 183 41.18 -0.86 26.43
CA ARG A 183 42.13 0.14 26.93
C ARG A 183 41.67 1.53 26.51
#